data_AF-A0A816DUU8-F1
#
_entry.id   AF-A0A816DUU8-F1
#
_cell.length_a   1.000
_cell.length_b   1.000
_cell.length_c   1.000
_cell.angle_alpha   90.00
_cell.angle_beta   90.00
_cell.angle_gamma   90.00
#
_symmetry.space_group_name_H-M   'P 1'
#
loop_
_entity.id
_entity.type
_entity.pdbx_description
1 polymer ?
#
loop_
_entity_poly.entity_id
_entity_poly.type
_entity_poly.pdbx_seq_one_letter_code
_entity_poly.pdbx_strand_id
1 'polypeptide(L)'
;MATKTTSDPVPRIDDKDGSYSSGCTLSYWLDSVERPKFPKLTDNKTCDFLVVGAGIAGITTAYCIAEHDPSKKVILVDDGEICSGETGRTTAHLQIEYDD
;
A
#
# COMPACT_ATOMS: atom_id res chain seq x y z
N MET A 1 10.82 27.28 -3.32
CA MET A 1 10.64 26.29 -4.41
C MET A 1 12.02 25.79 -4.78
N ALA A 2 12.36 24.55 -4.45
CA ALA A 2 13.62 23.94 -4.85
C ALA A 2 13.31 22.74 -5.75
N THR A 3 13.65 22.87 -7.03
CA THR A 3 13.60 21.80 -8.02
C THR A 3 14.80 20.89 -7.82
N LYS A 4 14.59 19.66 -7.36
CA LYS A 4 15.64 18.63 -7.37
C LYS A 4 15.94 18.28 -8.83
N THR A 5 17.19 18.46 -9.24
CA THR A 5 17.67 18.09 -10.59
C THR A 5 18.28 16.69 -10.52
N THR A 6 18.21 15.97 -11.63
CA THR A 6 18.61 14.55 -11.81
C THR A 6 20.10 14.26 -11.63
N SER A 7 20.90 15.24 -11.18
CA SER A 7 22.35 15.12 -10.91
C SER A 7 22.70 15.02 -9.43
N ASP A 8 21.74 15.21 -8.52
CA ASP A 8 22.01 15.04 -7.09
C ASP A 8 22.26 13.55 -6.80
N PRO A 9 23.35 13.19 -6.09
CA PRO A 9 23.59 11.81 -5.71
C PRO A 9 22.39 11.32 -4.90
N VAL A 10 21.78 10.22 -5.35
CA VAL A 10 20.77 9.50 -4.57
C VAL A 10 21.41 9.21 -3.21
N PRO A 11 20.85 9.70 -2.09
CA PRO A 11 21.38 9.40 -0.78
C PRO A 11 21.57 7.89 -0.70
N ARG A 12 22.81 7.43 -0.48
CA ARG A 12 23.05 6.04 -0.17
C ARG A 12 22.30 5.81 1.13
N ILE A 13 21.30 4.93 1.09
CA ILE A 13 20.54 4.55 2.26
C ILE A 13 21.54 3.87 3.17
N ASP A 14 21.96 4.59 4.21
CA ASP A 14 22.70 4.06 5.33
C ASP A 14 21.85 2.91 5.90
N ASP A 15 22.46 1.74 6.13
CA ASP A 15 21.82 0.51 6.61
C ASP A 15 21.27 0.60 8.06
N LYS A 16 20.38 1.55 8.33
CA LYS A 16 19.57 1.62 9.54
C LYS A 16 18.11 1.77 9.16
N ASP A 17 17.26 0.98 9.81
CA ASP A 17 15.81 1.17 9.94
C ASP A 17 14.92 0.61 8.81
N GLY A 18 14.50 -0.66 9.00
CA GLY A 18 13.20 -1.20 8.58
C GLY A 18 12.78 -1.02 7.12
N SER A 19 12.88 -2.08 6.31
CA SER A 19 12.40 -2.05 4.92
C SER A 19 10.89 -1.76 4.87
N TYR A 20 10.51 -0.54 4.51
CA TYR A 20 9.12 -0.10 4.33
C TYR A 20 8.38 -0.82 3.20
N SER A 21 9.05 -1.72 2.47
CA SER A 21 8.62 -2.41 1.25
C SER A 21 9.62 -3.53 0.91
N SER A 22 9.30 -4.38 -0.06
CA SER A 22 10.11 -5.53 -0.51
C SER A 22 11.43 -5.18 -1.24
N GLY A 23 11.76 -3.90 -1.43
CA GLY A 23 12.95 -3.49 -2.20
C GLY A 23 13.66 -2.24 -1.65
N CYS A 24 14.95 -2.12 -1.98
CA CYS A 24 15.86 -1.10 -1.44
C CYS A 24 15.68 0.30 -2.02
N THR A 25 14.95 0.45 -3.13
CA THR A 25 14.66 1.77 -3.73
C THR A 25 13.29 2.26 -3.28
N LEU A 26 13.15 3.58 -3.09
CA LEU A 26 11.85 4.19 -2.80
C LEU A 26 11.23 4.67 -4.12
N SER A 27 9.99 4.26 -4.39
CA SER A 27 9.24 4.76 -5.54
C SER A 27 8.69 6.16 -5.25
N TYR A 28 8.32 6.89 -6.30
CA TYR A 28 7.64 8.18 -6.13
C TYR A 28 6.37 8.05 -5.27
N TRP A 29 5.59 6.97 -5.43
CA TRP A 29 4.35 6.74 -4.66
C TRP A 29 4.60 6.57 -3.16
N LEU A 30 5.69 5.90 -2.80
CA LEU A 30 6.04 5.67 -1.40
C LEU A 30 6.71 6.89 -0.75
N ASP A 31 7.32 7.78 -1.54
CA ASP A 31 8.02 8.98 -1.05
C ASP A 31 7.12 10.23 -1.00
N SER A 32 6.17 10.36 -1.93
CA SER A 32 5.43 11.61 -2.15
C SER A 32 4.16 11.78 -1.32
N VAL A 33 3.71 10.74 -0.61
CA VAL A 33 2.42 10.74 0.10
C VAL A 33 2.57 10.21 1.52
N GLU A 34 2.01 10.95 2.49
CA GLU A 34 1.86 10.44 3.84
C GLU A 34 0.75 9.38 3.88
N ARG A 35 1.10 8.18 4.34
CA ARG A 35 0.17 7.05 4.41
C ARG A 35 -0.49 6.96 5.78
N PRO A 36 -1.80 6.62 5.86
CA PRO A 36 -2.44 6.36 7.13
C PRO A 36 -1.78 5.16 7.82
N LYS A 37 -1.62 5.29 9.14
CA LYS A 37 -1.07 4.24 10.00
C LYS A 37 -2.19 3.56 10.77
N PHE A 38 -2.09 2.24 10.89
CA PHE A 38 -3.07 1.42 11.59
C PHE A 38 -2.42 0.72 12.78
N PRO A 39 -3.16 0.48 13.86
CA PRO A 39 -2.63 -0.24 15.01
C PRO A 39 -2.30 -1.69 14.62
N LYS A 40 -1.26 -2.25 15.25
CA LYS A 40 -0.96 -3.68 15.14
C LYS A 40 -2.08 -4.49 15.76
N LEU A 41 -2.35 -5.68 15.21
CA LEU A 41 -3.30 -6.63 15.77
C LEU A 41 -2.70 -7.24 17.05
N THR A 42 -3.23 -6.86 18.21
CA THR A 42 -2.74 -7.32 19.53
C THR A 42 -3.53 -8.50 20.09
N ASP A 43 -4.76 -8.68 19.63
CA ASP A 43 -5.72 -9.63 20.19
C ASP A 43 -6.50 -10.31 19.08
N ASN A 44 -7.06 -11.48 19.38
CA ASN A 44 -7.95 -12.18 18.47
C ASN A 44 -9.21 -11.34 18.21
N LYS A 45 -9.62 -11.27 16.94
CA LYS A 45 -10.84 -10.58 16.50
C LYS A 45 -11.72 -11.56 15.71
N THR A 46 -13.02 -11.36 15.79
CA THR A 46 -14.00 -12.10 14.98
C THR A 46 -14.56 -11.19 13.90
N CYS A 47 -14.60 -11.68 12.68
CA CYS A 47 -15.12 -11.00 11.50
C CYS A 47 -15.88 -11.98 10.63
N ASP A 48 -16.75 -11.46 9.76
CA ASP A 48 -17.38 -12.25 8.70
C ASP A 48 -16.37 -12.55 7.58
N PHE A 49 -15.50 -11.57 7.28
CA PHE A 49 -14.48 -11.67 6.25
C PHE A 49 -13.13 -11.16 6.75
N LEU A 50 -12.08 -11.96 6.53
CA LEU A 50 -10.70 -11.59 6.72
C LEU A 50 -10.02 -11.44 5.36
N VAL A 51 -9.47 -10.26 5.07
CA VAL A 51 -8.68 -9.99 3.88
C VAL A 51 -7.21 -9.87 4.29
N VAL A 52 -6.34 -10.62 3.62
CA VAL A 52 -4.89 -10.64 3.88
C VAL A 52 -4.17 -9.96 2.73
N GLY A 53 -3.41 -8.91 3.05
CA GLY A 53 -2.67 -8.06 2.11
C GLY A 53 -3.41 -6.74 1.82
N ALA A 54 -2.91 -5.62 2.35
CA ALA A 54 -3.40 -4.26 2.14
C ALA A 54 -2.75 -3.58 0.91
N GLY A 55 -2.63 -4.34 -0.18
CA GLY A 55 -2.42 -3.78 -1.52
C GLY A 55 -3.73 -3.36 -2.18
N ILE A 56 -3.67 -2.89 -3.43
CA ILE A 56 -4.86 -2.44 -4.19
C ILE A 56 -5.93 -3.53 -4.28
N ALA A 57 -5.54 -4.78 -4.49
CA ALA A 57 -6.47 -5.91 -4.59
C ALA A 57 -7.22 -6.14 -3.26
N GLY A 58 -6.51 -6.18 -2.12
CA GLY A 58 -7.13 -6.43 -0.83
C GLY A 58 -7.96 -5.25 -0.32
N ILE A 59 -7.49 -4.02 -0.50
CA ILE A 59 -8.26 -2.82 -0.17
C ILE A 59 -9.55 -2.76 -0.99
N THR A 60 -9.47 -2.96 -2.31
CA THR A 60 -10.64 -2.95 -3.18
C THR A 60 -11.63 -4.05 -2.80
N THR A 61 -11.12 -5.26 -2.49
CA THR A 61 -11.96 -6.36 -2.02
C THR A 61 -12.69 -6.00 -0.71
N ALA A 62 -11.96 -5.49 0.29
CA ALA A 62 -12.56 -5.11 1.57
C ALA A 62 -13.58 -3.98 1.42
N TYR A 63 -13.28 -2.99 0.56
CA TYR A 63 -14.16 -1.88 0.22
C TYR A 63 -15.46 -2.38 -0.42
N CYS A 64 -15.39 -3.22 -1.46
CA CYS A 64 -16.58 -3.73 -2.14
C CYS A 64 -17.47 -4.57 -1.22
N ILE A 65 -16.88 -5.37 -0.32
CA ILE A 65 -17.66 -6.14 0.67
C ILE A 65 -18.40 -5.18 1.62
N ALA A 66 -17.69 -4.19 2.17
CA ALA A 66 -18.27 -3.22 3.11
C ALA A 66 -19.33 -2.32 2.45
N GLU A 67 -19.16 -1.98 1.18
CA GLU A 67 -20.13 -1.21 0.40
C GLU A 67 -21.38 -2.05 0.09
N HIS A 68 -21.20 -3.31 -0.32
CA HIS A 68 -22.30 -4.18 -0.71
C HIS A 68 -23.21 -4.59 0.46
N ASP A 69 -22.62 -4.90 1.62
CA ASP A 69 -23.37 -5.25 2.83
C ASP A 69 -22.74 -4.59 4.08
N PRO A 70 -23.24 -3.42 4.49
CA PRO A 70 -22.75 -2.70 5.67
C PRO A 70 -22.92 -3.45 7.00
N SER A 71 -23.70 -4.54 7.03
CA SER A 71 -23.86 -5.36 8.24
C SER A 71 -22.68 -6.31 8.48
N LYS A 72 -21.84 -6.54 7.45
CA LYS A 72 -20.69 -7.44 7.53
C LYS A 72 -19.47 -6.77 8.13
N LYS A 73 -18.84 -7.46 9.08
CA LYS A 73 -17.56 -7.05 9.66
C LYS A 73 -16.42 -7.58 8.80
N VAL A 74 -15.70 -6.67 8.17
CA VAL A 74 -14.50 -6.97 7.39
C VAL A 74 -13.27 -6.53 8.17
N ILE A 75 -12.28 -7.41 8.27
CA ILE A 75 -10.96 -7.08 8.80
C ILE A 75 -9.95 -7.23 7.67
N LEU A 76 -9.16 -6.17 7.45
CA LEU A 76 -8.02 -6.17 6.54
C LEU A 76 -6.73 -6.18 7.36
N VAL A 77 -5.82 -7.08 7.04
CA VAL A 77 -4.49 -7.18 7.70
C VAL A 77 -3.38 -7.19 6.66
N ASP A 78 -2.23 -6.67 7.05
CA ASP A 78 -0.99 -6.66 6.27
C ASP A 78 0.20 -6.85 7.22
N ASP A 79 1.32 -7.38 6.73
CA ASP A 79 2.53 -7.58 7.53
C ASP A 79 3.39 -6.31 7.63
N GLY A 80 3.11 -5.30 6.80
CA GLY A 80 3.78 -4.02 6.75
C GLY A 80 2.83 -2.82 6.71
N GLU A 81 3.29 -1.74 6.08
CA GLU A 81 2.48 -0.54 5.86
C GLU A 81 1.56 -0.71 4.66
N ILE A 82 0.40 -0.07 4.66
CA ILE A 82 -0.54 -0.18 3.54
C ILE A 82 0.10 0.25 2.22
N CYS A 83 -0.28 -0.43 1.14
CA CYS A 83 0.24 -0.21 -0.21
C CYS A 83 1.78 -0.31 -0.32
N SER A 84 2.49 -0.86 0.67
CA SER A 84 3.96 -0.95 0.64
C SER A 84 4.52 -1.94 -0.37
N GLY A 85 3.77 -3.00 -0.70
CA GLY A 85 4.20 -4.00 -1.68
C GLY A 85 4.11 -3.50 -3.13
N GLU A 86 3.69 -4.38 -4.03
CA GLU A 86 3.65 -4.10 -5.48
C GLU A 86 2.80 -2.86 -5.85
N THR A 87 1.73 -2.59 -5.10
CA THR A 87 0.91 -1.38 -5.29
C THR A 87 1.72 -0.09 -5.15
N GLY A 88 2.67 -0.03 -4.23
CA GLY A 88 3.53 1.14 -4.07
C GLY A 88 4.66 1.19 -5.10
N ARG A 89 4.96 0.09 -5.80
CA ARG A 89 6.10 -0.03 -6.72
C ARG A 89 5.71 0.00 -8.20
N THR A 90 4.42 0.00 -8.50
CA THR A 90 3.88 0.10 -9.86
C THR A 90 4.15 1.45 -10.52
N THR A 91 4.09 1.52 -11.86
CA THR A 91 4.04 2.79 -12.61
C THR A 91 2.66 3.45 -12.57
N ALA A 92 1.64 2.72 -12.10
CA ALA A 92 0.23 3.11 -12.12
C ALA A 92 -0.31 3.45 -13.51
N HIS A 93 0.31 2.89 -14.56
CA HIS A 93 -0.17 3.04 -15.93
C HIS A 93 -1.45 2.20 -16.12
N LEU A 94 -2.59 2.87 -16.28
CA LEU A 94 -3.88 2.25 -16.51
C LEU A 94 -4.23 2.40 -17.99
N GLN A 95 -4.56 1.28 -18.65
CA GLN A 95 -5.08 1.29 -20.02
C GLN A 95 -6.40 0.54 -20.08
N ILE A 96 -7.25 0.97 -21.00
CA ILE A 96 -8.45 0.26 -21.40
C ILE A 96 -8.23 -0.07 -22.87
N GLU A 97 -8.41 -1.33 -23.23
CA GLU A 97 -8.43 -1.75 -24.62
C GLU A 97 -9.88 -1.80 -25.07
N TYR A 98 -10.24 -0.94 -26.01
CA TYR A 98 -11.52 -0.98 -26.69
C TYR A 98 -11.32 -1.83 -27.94
N ASP A 99 -11.84 -3.06 -27.92
CA ASP A 99 -11.92 -3.95 -29.07
C ASP A 99 -13.23 -3.64 -29.81
N ASP A 100 -13.13 -3.08 -31.01
CA ASP A 100 -14.24 -2.87 -31.97
C ASP A 100 -14.25 -4.01 -33.00
#